data_AF-A0A952YIK7-F1
#
_entry.id   AF-A0A952YIK7-F1
#
_cell.length_a   1.000
_cell.length_b   1.000
_cell.length_c   1.000
_cell.angle_alpha   90.00
_cell.angle_beta   90.00
_cell.angle_gamma   90.00
#
_symmetry.space_group_name_H-M   'P 1'
#
loop_
_entity.id
_entity.type
_entity.pdbx_description
1 polymer ?
#
loop_
_entity_poly.entity_id
_entity_poly.type
_entity_poly.pdbx_seq_one_letter_code
_entity_poly.pdbx_strand_id
1 'polypeptide(L)'
;MSPTLNLKTATLLIGLGLFGASAAHADGKLRLMRNNADGGAGTTVIKKRSGELGTAARARTWQSDGQGNAGTVGGSAIAGPNGGRAARLGGTTVNADGSASHQSGVRAVGPEGSTLQSQGSATRDADGNVTQSRSTAATNANTGNSVQSASSYDSVNGRTRTTTCYDASGAVMACPSR
;
A
#
# COMPACT_ATOMS: atom_id res chain seq x y z
N MET A 1 -22.11 11.55 22.76
CA MET A 1 -20.96 12.34 22.29
C MET A 1 -19.83 11.36 22.00
N SER A 2 -19.73 10.92 20.74
CA SER A 2 -18.70 9.97 20.31
C SER A 2 -17.32 10.64 20.40
N PRO A 3 -16.31 10.02 21.02
CA PRO A 3 -14.95 10.51 20.85
C PRO A 3 -14.58 10.28 19.39
N THR A 4 -14.65 11.33 18.59
CA THR A 4 -14.01 11.39 17.28
C THR A 4 -12.54 11.07 17.50
N LEU A 5 -12.12 9.89 17.06
CA LEU A 5 -10.74 9.47 16.97
C LEU A 5 -10.00 10.61 16.25
N ASN A 6 -9.24 11.41 17.00
CA ASN A 6 -8.46 12.51 16.46
C ASN A 6 -7.19 11.88 15.85
N LEU A 7 -7.40 11.10 14.79
CA LEU A 7 -6.38 10.48 13.95
C LEU A 7 -5.79 11.53 12.98
N LYS A 8 -5.80 12.81 13.38
CA LYS A 8 -5.00 13.86 12.77
C LYS A 8 -3.63 13.76 13.45
N THR A 9 -2.55 13.71 12.68
CA THR A 9 -1.15 13.74 13.15
C THR A 9 -0.54 12.45 13.73
N ALA A 10 -0.77 11.31 13.08
CA ALA A 10 0.33 10.33 12.95
C ALA A 10 1.05 10.57 11.60
N THR A 11 1.61 11.77 11.43
CA THR A 11 2.51 12.09 10.32
C THR A 11 3.78 11.28 10.48
N LEU A 12 3.80 10.06 9.92
CA LEU A 12 5.03 9.32 9.76
C LEU A 12 5.82 9.98 8.63
N LEU A 13 6.72 10.89 8.99
CA LEU A 13 7.84 11.30 8.16
C LEU A 13 8.68 10.05 7.83
N ILE A 14 8.31 9.36 6.75
CA ILE A 14 9.22 8.41 6.09
C ILE A 14 10.27 9.29 5.43
N GLY A 15 11.34 9.56 6.19
CA GLY A 15 12.48 10.34 5.72
C GLY A 15 12.95 9.84 4.37
N LEU A 16 12.87 10.75 3.39
CA LEU A 16 13.43 10.66 2.06
C LEU A 16 14.96 10.73 2.16
N GLY A 17 15.59 9.75 2.81
CA GLY A 17 16.99 9.84 3.25
C GLY A 17 17.67 8.48 3.41
N LEU A 18 17.54 7.60 2.41
CA LEU A 18 18.22 6.29 2.39
C LEU A 18 19.09 6.08 1.15
N PHE A 19 19.64 7.17 0.60
CA PHE A 19 20.68 7.10 -0.44
C PHE A 19 22.03 7.46 0.18
N GLY A 20 22.60 6.53 0.93
CA GLY A 20 23.90 6.75 1.58
C GLY A 20 24.36 5.56 2.42
N ALA A 21 24.75 4.47 1.77
CA ALA A 21 25.74 3.52 2.30
C ALA A 21 26.22 2.62 1.16
N SER A 22 27.54 2.63 0.97
CA SER A 22 28.33 1.79 0.06
C SER A 22 28.11 0.29 0.28
N ALA A 23 28.63 -0.52 -0.66
CA ALA A 23 28.51 -1.97 -0.84
C ALA A 23 28.83 -2.88 0.38
N ALA A 24 28.13 -2.70 1.49
CA ALA A 24 28.08 -3.62 2.61
C ALA A 24 26.71 -4.29 2.63
N HIS A 25 26.69 -5.62 2.70
CA HIS A 25 25.48 -6.36 3.02
C HIS A 25 24.98 -5.90 4.40
N ALA A 26 23.91 -5.12 4.42
CA ALA A 26 23.39 -4.51 5.64
C ALA A 26 21.95 -4.98 5.86
N ASP A 27 21.82 -6.04 6.65
CA ASP A 27 20.54 -6.50 7.15
C ASP A 27 20.27 -5.86 8.51
N GLY A 28 19.05 -5.38 8.71
CA GLY A 28 18.65 -4.73 9.95
C GLY A 28 17.21 -5.04 10.31
N LYS A 29 16.97 -5.30 11.60
CA LYS A 29 15.64 -5.48 12.17
C LYS A 29 15.52 -4.65 13.43
N LEU A 30 14.44 -3.88 13.51
CA LEU A 30 14.03 -3.16 14.70
C LEU A 30 12.62 -3.59 15.08
N ARG A 31 12.40 -3.90 16.35
CA ARG A 31 11.06 -4.12 16.92
C ARG A 31 10.91 -3.22 18.13
N LEU A 32 9.88 -2.38 18.12
CA LEU A 32 9.44 -1.62 19.28
C LEU A 32 8.08 -2.15 19.73
N MET A 33 7.91 -2.22 21.04
CA MET A 33 6.61 -2.41 21.68
C MET A 33 6.36 -1.19 22.55
N ARG A 34 5.12 -0.72 22.57
CA ARG A 34 4.65 0.27 23.54
C ARG A 34 3.30 -0.17 24.07
N ASN A 35 3.11 0.00 25.36
CA ASN A 35 1.79 -0.05 25.96
C ASN A 35 1.23 1.38 25.97
N ASN A 36 -0.06 1.53 25.78
CA ASN A 36 -0.76 2.80 25.95
C ASN A 36 -1.31 2.89 27.38
N ALA A 37 -1.35 4.10 27.94
CA ALA A 37 -1.91 4.38 29.26
C ALA A 37 -3.38 3.97 29.38
N ASP A 38 -4.13 3.97 28.26
CA ASP A 38 -5.54 3.59 28.19
C ASP A 38 -5.80 2.07 28.10
N GLY A 39 -4.78 1.24 28.37
CA GLY A 39 -4.89 -0.23 28.32
C GLY A 39 -4.69 -0.85 26.93
N GLY A 40 -4.43 -0.02 25.92
CA GLY A 40 -4.05 -0.45 24.58
C GLY A 40 -2.60 -0.90 24.45
N ALA A 41 -2.25 -1.53 23.32
CA ALA A 41 -0.88 -1.90 22.99
C ALA A 41 -0.54 -1.54 21.54
N GLY A 42 0.75 -1.37 21.28
CA GLY A 42 1.28 -1.06 19.96
C GLY A 42 2.61 -1.75 19.70
N THR A 43 2.83 -2.12 18.44
CA THR A 43 4.12 -2.64 18.00
C THR A 43 4.52 -2.06 16.65
N THR A 44 5.80 -1.76 16.51
CA THR A 44 6.40 -1.37 15.24
C THR A 44 7.52 -2.34 14.90
N VAL A 45 7.53 -2.84 13.67
CA VAL A 45 8.59 -3.68 13.12
C VAL A 45 9.12 -3.03 11.86
N ILE A 46 10.44 -2.83 11.81
CA ILE A 46 11.15 -2.37 10.62
C ILE A 46 12.16 -3.44 10.24
N LYS A 47 12.19 -3.81 8.97
CA LYS A 47 13.18 -4.70 8.37
C LYS A 47 13.81 -4.00 7.18
N LYS A 48 15.12 -4.13 7.02
CA LYS A 48 15.87 -3.62 5.89
C LYS A 48 16.92 -4.64 5.49
N ARG A 49 17.18 -4.73 4.19
CA ARG A 49 18.17 -5.60 3.55
C ARG A 49 18.83 -4.83 2.42
N SER A 50 20.12 -4.99 2.27
CA SER A 50 20.92 -4.47 1.16
C SER A 50 21.91 -5.52 0.69
N GLY A 51 22.12 -5.64 -0.61
CA GLY A 51 23.11 -6.53 -1.21
C GLY A 51 23.12 -6.46 -2.74
N GLU A 52 23.77 -7.42 -3.38
CA GLU A 52 23.93 -7.50 -4.84
C GLU A 52 22.60 -7.54 -5.60
N LEU A 53 21.56 -8.13 -5.00
CA LEU A 53 20.19 -8.16 -5.55
C LEU A 53 19.39 -6.87 -5.30
N GLY A 54 20.05 -5.81 -4.80
CA GLY A 54 19.46 -4.53 -4.49
C GLY A 54 19.10 -4.34 -3.02
N THR A 55 18.23 -3.35 -2.77
CA THR A 55 17.80 -2.94 -1.44
C THR A 55 16.31 -3.19 -1.25
N ALA A 56 15.93 -3.58 -0.05
CA ALA A 56 14.55 -3.77 0.35
C ALA A 56 14.33 -3.27 1.78
N ALA A 57 13.27 -2.52 2.01
CA ALA A 57 12.84 -2.12 3.34
C ALA A 57 11.35 -2.41 3.52
N ARG A 58 10.95 -2.77 4.73
CA ARG A 58 9.56 -2.96 5.13
C ARG A 58 9.35 -2.44 6.54
N ALA A 59 8.28 -1.68 6.74
CA ALA A 59 7.83 -1.27 8.05
C ALA A 59 6.37 -1.67 8.26
N ARG A 60 6.01 -2.02 9.49
CA ARG A 60 4.62 -2.20 9.94
C ARG A 60 4.50 -1.65 11.35
N THR A 61 3.44 -0.91 11.58
CA THR A 61 2.99 -0.52 12.92
C THR A 61 1.59 -1.05 13.14
N TRP A 62 1.30 -1.50 14.35
CA TRP A 62 -0.02 -1.86 14.84
C TRP A 62 -0.25 -1.14 16.16
N GLN A 63 -1.48 -0.69 16.41
CA GLN A 63 -1.90 -0.02 17.64
C GLN A 63 -3.34 -0.40 17.97
N SER A 64 -3.66 -0.45 19.26
CA SER A 64 -5.00 -0.62 19.81
C SER A 64 -5.20 0.33 20.99
N ASP A 65 -6.45 0.65 21.32
CA ASP A 65 -6.81 1.61 22.38
C ASP A 65 -7.42 0.98 23.64
N GLY A 66 -7.49 -0.36 23.70
CA GLY A 66 -8.12 -1.09 24.82
C GLY A 66 -9.66 -1.08 24.81
N GLN A 67 -10.30 -0.34 23.89
CA GLN A 67 -11.75 -0.18 23.79
C GLN A 67 -12.34 -0.94 22.60
N GLY A 68 -11.55 -1.80 21.96
CA GLY A 68 -11.95 -2.58 20.79
C GLY A 68 -11.59 -1.94 19.45
N ASN A 69 -11.00 -0.74 19.43
CA ASN A 69 -10.48 -0.15 18.19
C ASN A 69 -9.02 -0.55 17.98
N ALA A 70 -8.65 -0.84 16.74
CA ALA A 70 -7.28 -1.11 16.37
C ALA A 70 -6.95 -0.63 14.96
N GLY A 71 -5.67 -0.36 14.73
CA GLY A 71 -5.16 0.09 13.45
C GLY A 71 -3.83 -0.57 13.13
N THR A 72 -3.58 -0.82 11.86
CA THR A 72 -2.26 -1.14 11.35
C THR A 72 -1.95 -0.32 10.13
N VAL A 73 -0.71 0.15 10.03
CA VAL A 73 -0.16 0.76 8.81
C VAL A 73 1.13 0.06 8.47
N GLY A 74 1.45 -0.01 7.19
CA GLY A 74 2.70 -0.59 6.77
C GLY A 74 3.02 -0.30 5.33
N GLY A 75 4.29 -0.51 5.00
CA GLY A 75 4.77 -0.34 3.66
C GLY A 75 6.04 -1.11 3.41
N SER A 76 6.37 -1.21 2.14
CA SER A 76 7.64 -1.76 1.69
C SER A 76 8.13 -0.99 0.48
N ALA A 77 9.44 -0.83 0.37
CA ALA A 77 10.11 -0.30 -0.79
C ALA A 77 11.21 -1.26 -1.22
N ILE A 78 11.41 -1.40 -2.52
CA ILE A 78 12.50 -2.16 -3.12
C ILE A 78 13.16 -1.32 -4.21
N ALA A 79 14.48 -1.43 -4.34
CA ALA A 79 15.24 -0.98 -5.50
C ALA A 79 16.14 -2.13 -5.95
N GLY A 80 15.95 -2.60 -7.17
CA GLY A 80 16.72 -3.67 -7.77
C GLY A 80 18.06 -3.18 -8.33
N PRO A 81 18.98 -4.11 -8.68
CA PRO A 81 20.33 -3.78 -9.14
C PRO A 81 20.32 -3.02 -10.47
N ASN A 82 19.31 -3.25 -11.31
CA ASN A 82 19.20 -2.64 -12.63
C ASN A 82 18.40 -1.32 -12.62
N GLY A 83 18.21 -0.67 -11.47
CA GLY A 83 17.51 0.61 -11.35
C GLY A 83 15.98 0.56 -11.24
N GLY A 84 15.38 -0.62 -11.39
CA GLY A 84 13.95 -0.82 -11.13
C GLY A 84 13.60 -0.59 -9.65
N ARG A 85 12.45 0.04 -9.37
CA ARG A 85 12.01 0.38 -8.02
C ARG A 85 10.52 0.13 -7.84
N ALA A 86 10.11 -0.30 -6.65
CA ALA A 86 8.69 -0.40 -6.30
C ALA A 86 8.45 -0.06 -4.83
N ALA A 87 7.31 0.54 -4.54
CA ALA A 87 6.87 0.82 -3.19
C ALA A 87 5.38 0.46 -3.04
N ARG A 88 5.03 -0.08 -1.88
CA ARG A 88 3.66 -0.35 -1.45
C ARG A 88 3.45 0.30 -0.09
N LEU A 89 2.27 0.90 0.10
CA LEU A 89 1.81 1.43 1.38
C LEU A 89 0.37 0.99 1.60
N GLY A 90 -0.04 0.85 2.85
CA GLY A 90 -1.44 0.66 3.18
C GLY A 90 -1.69 0.62 4.67
N GLY A 91 -2.95 0.81 5.02
CA GLY A 91 -3.43 0.78 6.39
C GLY A 91 -4.80 0.15 6.50
N THR A 92 -5.08 -0.39 7.68
CA THR A 92 -6.37 -0.93 8.05
C THR A 92 -6.74 -0.39 9.42
N THR A 93 -7.98 0.05 9.59
CA THR A 93 -8.59 0.32 10.89
C THR A 93 -9.73 -0.68 11.11
N VAL A 94 -9.91 -1.08 12.35
CA VAL A 94 -11.07 -1.84 12.82
C VAL A 94 -11.63 -1.10 14.04
N ASN A 95 -12.93 -0.98 14.10
CA ASN A 95 -13.63 -0.30 15.18
C ASN A 95 -14.28 -1.33 16.11
N ALA A 96 -14.64 -0.89 17.31
CA ALA A 96 -15.26 -1.73 18.34
C ALA A 96 -16.58 -2.38 17.90
N ASP A 97 -17.32 -1.73 16.98
CA ASP A 97 -18.57 -2.24 16.40
C ASP A 97 -18.36 -3.31 15.32
N GLY A 98 -17.12 -3.71 15.04
CA GLY A 98 -16.78 -4.70 14.02
C GLY A 98 -16.61 -4.12 12.61
N SER A 99 -16.93 -2.84 12.39
CA SER A 99 -16.65 -2.17 11.12
C SER A 99 -15.15 -2.02 10.89
N ALA A 100 -14.75 -1.96 9.62
CA ALA A 100 -13.36 -1.88 9.22
C ALA A 100 -13.18 -1.03 7.96
N SER A 101 -12.03 -0.37 7.86
CA SER A 101 -11.62 0.31 6.63
C SER A 101 -10.20 -0.09 6.26
N HIS A 102 -9.92 -0.18 4.97
CA HIS A 102 -8.61 -0.46 4.42
C HIS A 102 -8.35 0.48 3.24
N GLN A 103 -7.13 0.99 3.15
CA GLN A 103 -6.63 1.73 2.00
C GLN A 103 -5.22 1.27 1.69
N SER A 104 -4.90 1.08 0.41
CA SER A 104 -3.54 0.74 -0.02
C SER A 104 -3.21 1.25 -1.42
N GLY A 105 -1.93 1.46 -1.65
CA GLY A 105 -1.36 1.83 -2.92
C GLY A 105 -0.07 1.08 -3.21
N VAL A 106 0.23 0.90 -4.48
CA VAL A 106 1.52 0.43 -4.99
C VAL A 106 1.92 1.28 -6.18
N ARG A 107 3.21 1.58 -6.27
CA ARG A 107 3.82 2.19 -7.45
C ARG A 107 5.10 1.45 -7.78
N ALA A 108 5.33 1.14 -9.04
CA ALA A 108 6.57 0.57 -9.53
C ALA A 108 7.03 1.29 -10.80
N VAL A 109 8.34 1.34 -10.97
CA VAL A 109 9.02 1.80 -12.19
C VAL A 109 10.06 0.74 -12.51
N GLY A 110 9.96 0.15 -13.70
CA GLY A 110 10.92 -0.81 -14.22
C GLY A 110 12.25 -0.15 -14.61
N PRO A 111 13.29 -0.96 -14.86
CA PRO A 111 14.61 -0.45 -15.25
C PRO A 111 14.57 0.40 -16.53
N GLU A 112 13.70 0.03 -17.48
CA GLU A 112 13.50 0.72 -18.76
C GLU A 112 12.45 1.85 -18.66
N GLY A 113 11.96 2.18 -17.46
CA GLY A 113 10.99 3.25 -17.26
C GLY A 113 9.52 2.84 -17.32
N SER A 114 9.20 1.57 -17.63
CA SER A 114 7.82 1.06 -17.57
C SER A 114 7.21 1.31 -16.20
N THR A 115 5.95 1.74 -16.11
CA THR A 115 5.33 2.12 -14.84
C THR A 115 4.14 1.25 -14.47
N LEU A 116 3.90 1.11 -13.18
CA LEU A 116 2.70 0.53 -12.61
C LEU A 116 2.26 1.40 -11.43
N GLN A 117 0.99 1.74 -11.37
CA GLN A 117 0.36 2.34 -10.22
C GLN A 117 -0.94 1.60 -9.94
N SER A 118 -1.21 1.27 -8.68
CA SER A 118 -2.52 0.75 -8.29
C SER A 118 -2.88 1.28 -6.91
N GLN A 119 -4.12 1.73 -6.76
CA GLN A 119 -4.67 2.18 -5.49
C GLN A 119 -6.03 1.54 -5.27
N GLY A 120 -6.37 1.30 -4.02
CA GLY A 120 -7.68 0.75 -3.69
C GLY A 120 -8.05 0.94 -2.23
N SER A 121 -9.34 0.78 -2.00
CA SER A 121 -9.95 0.84 -0.68
C SER A 121 -10.90 -0.34 -0.49
N ALA A 122 -11.12 -0.71 0.76
CA ALA A 122 -12.21 -1.60 1.14
C ALA A 122 -12.80 -1.11 2.46
N THR A 123 -14.11 -1.25 2.62
CA THR A 123 -14.79 -1.03 3.90
C THR A 123 -15.69 -2.21 4.20
N ARG A 124 -15.90 -2.46 5.48
CA ARG A 124 -16.89 -3.37 6.01
C ARG A 124 -17.66 -2.62 7.09
N ASP A 125 -18.99 -2.60 7.03
CA ASP A 125 -19.80 -2.02 8.10
C ASP A 125 -19.97 -3.00 9.28
N ALA A 126 -20.73 -2.61 10.30
CA ALA A 126 -20.98 -3.45 11.47
C ALA A 126 -21.85 -4.68 11.14
N ASP A 127 -22.70 -4.59 10.11
CA ASP A 127 -23.56 -5.68 9.64
C ASP A 127 -22.83 -6.68 8.72
N GLY A 128 -21.60 -6.34 8.33
CA GLY A 128 -20.75 -7.19 7.49
C GLY A 128 -20.84 -6.91 6.00
N ASN A 129 -21.58 -5.89 5.56
CA ASN A 129 -21.61 -5.46 4.16
C ASN A 129 -20.24 -4.91 3.76
N VAL A 130 -19.74 -5.36 2.61
CA VAL A 130 -18.39 -5.03 2.13
C VAL A 130 -18.49 -4.20 0.87
N THR A 131 -17.79 -3.08 0.83
CA THR A 131 -17.53 -2.32 -0.40
C THR A 131 -16.04 -2.29 -0.69
N GLN A 132 -15.64 -2.44 -1.94
CA GLN A 132 -14.25 -2.38 -2.36
C GLN A 132 -14.12 -1.67 -3.70
N SER A 133 -13.02 -0.94 -3.86
CA SER A 133 -12.64 -0.37 -5.15
C SER A 133 -11.13 -0.53 -5.39
N ARG A 134 -10.74 -0.66 -6.65
CA ARG A 134 -9.35 -0.62 -7.08
C ARG A 134 -9.25 0.03 -8.46
N SER A 135 -8.30 0.93 -8.61
CA SER A 135 -7.87 1.47 -9.89
C SER A 135 -6.40 1.12 -10.11
N THR A 136 -6.07 0.70 -11.32
CA THR A 136 -4.73 0.29 -11.73
C THR A 136 -4.41 0.90 -13.09
N ALA A 137 -3.24 1.51 -13.20
CA ALA A 137 -2.67 1.98 -14.45
C ALA A 137 -1.29 1.37 -14.64
N ALA A 138 -0.96 0.95 -15.86
CA ALA A 138 0.39 0.52 -16.21
C ALA A 138 0.76 1.01 -17.60
N THR A 139 2.02 1.38 -17.80
CA THR A 139 2.56 1.84 -19.08
C THR A 139 3.83 1.08 -19.40
N ASN A 140 3.93 0.56 -20.61
CA ASN A 140 5.13 -0.06 -21.14
C ASN A 140 6.00 1.01 -21.79
N ALA A 141 7.22 1.21 -21.31
CA ALA A 141 8.10 2.26 -21.82
C ALA A 141 8.64 1.99 -23.22
N ASN A 142 8.79 0.72 -23.62
CA ASN A 142 9.32 0.36 -24.93
C ASN A 142 8.32 0.60 -26.06
N THR A 143 7.03 0.43 -25.77
CA THR A 143 5.95 0.57 -26.76
C THR A 143 5.14 1.84 -26.59
N GLY A 144 5.20 2.51 -25.43
CA GLY A 144 4.29 3.60 -25.06
C GLY A 144 2.87 3.14 -24.69
N ASN A 145 2.52 1.88 -24.95
CA ASN A 145 1.19 1.35 -24.69
C ASN A 145 0.88 1.35 -23.20
N SER A 146 -0.38 1.60 -22.86
CA SER A 146 -0.84 1.62 -21.47
C SER A 146 -2.16 0.89 -21.28
N VAL A 147 -2.43 0.50 -20.03
CA VAL A 147 -3.70 -0.10 -19.61
C VAL A 147 -4.18 0.61 -18.36
N GLN A 148 -5.48 0.92 -18.35
CA GLN A 148 -6.19 1.41 -17.18
C GLN A 148 -7.31 0.43 -16.85
N SER A 149 -7.39 -0.01 -15.60
CA SER A 149 -8.44 -0.90 -15.13
C SER A 149 -8.98 -0.42 -13.80
N ALA A 150 -10.30 -0.35 -13.70
CA ALA A 150 -11.00 -0.13 -12.45
C ALA A 150 -11.84 -1.37 -12.13
N SER A 151 -11.95 -1.71 -10.85
CA SER A 151 -12.88 -2.72 -10.37
C SER A 151 -13.53 -2.25 -9.09
N SER A 152 -14.81 -2.53 -8.94
CA SER A 152 -15.52 -2.36 -7.67
C SER A 152 -16.21 -3.65 -7.27
N TYR A 153 -16.47 -3.76 -5.98
CA TYR A 153 -17.31 -4.81 -5.41
C TYR A 153 -18.20 -4.18 -4.33
N ASP A 154 -19.43 -4.62 -4.27
CA ASP A 154 -20.32 -4.39 -3.14
C ASP A 154 -21.09 -5.68 -2.84
N SER A 155 -21.51 -5.89 -1.59
CA SER A 155 -22.22 -7.09 -1.16
C SER A 155 -23.58 -7.29 -1.83
N VAL A 156 -24.19 -6.24 -2.39
CA VAL A 156 -25.47 -6.32 -3.10
C VAL A 156 -25.29 -6.67 -4.58
N ASN A 157 -24.41 -5.96 -5.28
CA ASN A 157 -24.29 -6.02 -6.74
C ASN A 157 -23.11 -6.90 -7.23
N GLY A 158 -22.29 -7.41 -6.30
CA GLY A 158 -21.13 -8.22 -6.63
C GLY A 158 -20.02 -7.41 -7.28
N ARG A 159 -19.18 -8.07 -8.10
CA ARG A 159 -17.97 -7.47 -8.68
C ARG A 159 -18.20 -6.93 -10.08
N THR A 160 -17.76 -5.70 -10.33
CA THR A 160 -17.64 -5.11 -11.66
C THR A 160 -16.18 -4.79 -11.98
N ARG A 161 -15.81 -4.84 -13.26
CA ARG A 161 -14.47 -4.45 -13.73
C ARG A 161 -14.55 -3.86 -15.13
N THR A 162 -13.89 -2.72 -15.31
CA THR A 162 -13.62 -2.10 -16.61
C THR A 162 -12.12 -2.15 -16.90
N THR A 163 -11.76 -2.25 -18.17
CA THR A 163 -10.36 -2.22 -18.62
C THR A 163 -10.31 -1.57 -19.99
N THR A 164 -9.45 -0.57 -20.12
CA THR A 164 -9.21 0.15 -21.37
C THR A 164 -7.72 0.15 -21.63
N CYS A 165 -7.34 -0.12 -22.87
CA CYS A 165 -5.94 -0.09 -23.31
C CYS A 165 -5.77 1.06 -24.28
N TYR A 166 -4.58 1.66 -24.24
CA TYR A 166 -4.21 2.79 -25.08
C TYR A 166 -2.89 2.50 -25.77
N ASP A 167 -2.75 2.96 -27.00
CA ASP A 167 -1.48 2.96 -27.71
C ASP A 167 -0.56 4.11 -27.24
N ALA A 168 0.62 4.22 -27.84
CA ALA A 168 1.60 5.27 -27.54
C ALA A 168 1.09 6.70 -27.77
N SER A 169 0.09 6.88 -28.66
CA SER A 169 -0.50 8.18 -28.97
C SER A 169 -1.62 8.57 -27.99
N GLY A 170 -2.06 7.63 -27.15
CA GLY A 170 -3.19 7.79 -26.24
C GLY A 170 -4.54 7.42 -26.87
N ALA A 171 -4.55 6.84 -28.07
CA ALA A 171 -5.78 6.35 -28.69
C ALA A 171 -6.19 5.01 -28.08
N VAL A 172 -7.51 4.80 -27.91
CA VAL A 172 -8.04 3.53 -27.39
C VAL A 172 -7.74 2.40 -28.37
N MET A 173 -7.20 1.31 -27.86
CA MET A 173 -6.91 0.09 -28.63
C MET A 173 -7.53 -1.13 -27.96
N ALA A 174 -7.64 -2.22 -28.72
CA ALA A 174 -8.03 -3.51 -28.17
C ALA A 174 -7.03 -3.96 -27.10
N CYS A 175 -7.55 -4.34 -25.93
CA CYS A 175 -6.71 -4.94 -24.91
C CYS A 175 -6.25 -6.35 -25.36
N PRO A 176 -4.97 -6.72 -25.15
CA PRO A 176 -4.51 -8.07 -25.41
C PRO A 176 -5.36 -9.09 -24.65
N SER A 177 -5.69 -10.20 -25.30
CA SER A 177 -6.34 -11.33 -24.64
C SER A 177 -5.42 -11.89 -23.55
N ARG A 178 -6.03 -12.33 -22.45
CA ARG A 178 -5.32 -12.96 -21.33
C ARG A 178 -4.70 -14.29 -21.72
#